data_AF-A0AA39WXL1-F1
#
_entry.id   AF-A0AA39WXL1-F1
#
_cell.length_a   1.000
_cell.length_b   1.000
_cell.length_c   1.000
_cell.angle_alpha   90.00
_cell.angle_beta   90.00
_cell.angle_gamma   90.00
#
_symmetry.space_group_name_H-M   'P 1'
#
loop_
_entity.id
_entity.type
_entity.pdbx_description
1 polymer ?
#
loop_
_entity_poly.entity_id
_entity_poly.type
_entity_poly.pdbx_seq_one_letter_code
_entity_poly.pdbx_strand_id
1 'polypeptide(L)'
;MFTPRQGAKGSKMRGVLLLRRPTTIPCSPWSQLAVSGLRLARQFSCSAPASDSSSQSSPKLKIGNSSERRGNGAERFKAPETPCRTRFAPSPTGYLHLGSLRTALFNYLLAKRTGGQFILRIEDTDRARTVLDAEKRLFEDLKWAGLSWDEGPDVQGPYGPYRQSERLDLYNKHAKELIGQGKAYRCFCSQEDLASASKLRHEQGGTTHYPGTCGSVSPEESEERASKGESFVVRFRSSPTPTKIQDLVYGTFKKAVPEDDYIIIKSDGFPTYHFANVVDDKHMKITHVVRGAEWLISTPKHVELYNAFGWEPPQFAHVGLLVDEKRQKLSKRHPGVDITWYKDKRVVPAALLNFAVLLGWSRDPSLKSDLLSLQEMIDNFSLKFTKGDIMVQFKKLDFLQQHTLRRLFEEQPPSWPLIQKEYLLDPISALLKQPRSPPNSTLQPVPQLLGDDETRMEYIKSVFAAAQRLTTGEEELFLEKNMFFFYVVPKEVLKAKFPVAAGAGEKMEFVEGPGDTLREALSRAWKEQLDGIPEGEWNSMLEDVKVQEGLNRALEYRVGEKMMPGSKLVRWALLGGKPGPTVWGAMGVLGREETERRWITAGEVANEVLQKGE
;
A
#
# COMPACT_ATOMS: atom_id res chain seq x y z
N MET A 1 -40.34 35.71 9.95
CA MET A 1 -41.15 36.79 9.34
C MET A 1 -40.48 38.10 9.75
N PHE A 2 -39.83 38.92 8.93
CA PHE A 2 -40.12 39.40 7.59
C PHE A 2 -38.80 39.67 6.83
N THR A 3 -38.83 39.45 5.52
CA THR A 3 -37.88 39.99 4.52
C THR A 3 -38.57 41.18 3.78
N PRO A 4 -38.02 41.76 2.70
CA PRO A 4 -36.93 42.75 2.61
C PRO A 4 -37.34 44.00 1.77
N ARG A 5 -36.44 45.00 1.57
CA ARG A 5 -36.39 45.95 0.41
C ARG A 5 -35.16 46.88 0.56
N GLN A 6 -34.11 46.71 -0.25
CA GLN A 6 -33.81 47.37 -1.54
C GLN A 6 -33.60 48.91 -1.50
N GLY A 7 -32.42 49.37 -1.97
CA GLY A 7 -32.35 50.58 -2.82
C GLY A 7 -31.29 51.66 -2.53
N ALA A 8 -30.04 51.41 -2.95
CA ALA A 8 -29.12 52.29 -3.70
C ALA A 8 -28.85 53.77 -3.31
N LYS A 9 -27.56 54.12 -3.11
CA LYS A 9 -26.68 54.98 -3.95
C LYS A 9 -25.55 55.63 -3.13
N GLY A 10 -24.32 55.60 -3.64
CA GLY A 10 -23.20 56.40 -3.14
C GLY A 10 -21.87 56.01 -3.78
N SER A 11 -21.48 56.72 -4.84
CA SER A 11 -20.25 56.49 -5.61
C SER A 11 -19.02 57.18 -4.96
N LYS A 12 -17.82 56.62 -5.16
CA LYS A 12 -16.59 57.38 -5.45
C LYS A 12 -15.46 56.48 -6.01
N MET A 13 -15.02 56.89 -7.20
CA MET A 13 -13.75 56.68 -7.94
C MET A 13 -12.49 56.42 -7.08
N ARG A 14 -11.35 55.83 -7.49
CA ARG A 14 -10.62 55.44 -8.74
C ARG A 14 -9.53 54.44 -8.24
N GLY A 15 -9.18 53.31 -8.89
CA GLY A 15 -8.25 53.17 -10.03
C GLY A 15 -6.97 52.40 -9.63
N VAL A 16 -6.27 51.77 -10.60
CA VAL A 16 -5.00 50.99 -10.55
C VAL A 16 -5.22 49.46 -10.41
N LEU A 17 -4.70 48.53 -11.22
CA LEU A 17 -3.96 48.47 -12.49
C LEU A 17 -3.94 46.97 -12.88
N LEU A 18 -4.34 46.63 -14.11
CA LEU A 18 -4.34 45.27 -14.64
C LEU A 18 -2.93 44.85 -15.09
N LEU A 19 -2.44 43.69 -14.63
CA LEU A 19 -1.28 43.02 -15.25
C LEU A 19 -1.73 41.70 -15.90
N ARG A 20 -1.55 41.68 -17.23
CA ARG A 20 -1.77 40.55 -18.14
C ARG A 20 -0.72 39.45 -17.90
N ARG A 21 -1.14 38.19 -17.96
CA ARG A 21 -0.26 37.02 -18.14
C ARG A 21 -0.08 36.77 -19.65
N PRO A 22 1.13 36.49 -20.15
CA PRO A 22 1.31 35.90 -21.46
C PRO A 22 1.46 34.37 -21.41
N THR A 23 0.94 33.76 -22.46
CA THR A 23 0.96 32.35 -22.86
C THR A 23 2.28 31.95 -23.55
N THR A 24 2.65 30.67 -23.40
CA THR A 24 3.31 29.72 -24.35
C THR A 24 4.35 30.21 -25.36
N ILE A 25 5.53 29.56 -25.48
CA ILE A 25 6.15 29.01 -26.74
C ILE A 25 7.27 27.95 -26.38
N PRO A 26 8.00 27.24 -27.29
CA PRO A 26 7.86 25.80 -27.60
C PRO A 26 9.18 24.96 -27.55
N CYS A 27 9.15 23.73 -28.10
CA CYS A 27 10.27 22.78 -28.26
C CYS A 27 11.02 22.85 -29.62
N SER A 28 12.32 22.48 -29.56
CA SER A 28 13.22 21.89 -30.61
C SER A 28 13.86 22.82 -31.67
N PRO A 29 14.82 22.39 -32.53
CA PRO A 29 15.73 21.21 -32.56
C PRO A 29 17.20 21.55 -32.94
N TRP A 30 18.20 20.68 -32.70
CA TRP A 30 19.46 20.67 -33.48
C TRP A 30 20.00 19.24 -33.71
N SER A 31 20.63 19.11 -34.87
CA SER A 31 20.88 17.95 -35.70
C SER A 31 22.27 17.31 -35.54
N GLN A 32 22.32 16.03 -35.92
CA GLN A 32 23.39 15.29 -36.63
C GLN A 32 24.85 15.77 -36.54
N LEU A 33 25.74 14.85 -36.14
CA LEU A 33 26.96 14.50 -36.88
C LEU A 33 27.43 13.10 -36.45
N ALA A 34 27.54 12.20 -37.43
CA ALA A 34 28.21 10.92 -37.33
C ALA A 34 29.74 11.12 -37.41
N VAL A 35 30.53 10.15 -36.93
CA VAL A 35 31.66 9.49 -37.64
C VAL A 35 32.45 8.61 -36.65
N SER A 36 32.52 7.32 -37.02
CA SER A 36 33.56 6.28 -36.86
C SER A 36 34.40 6.12 -35.57
N GLY A 37 34.75 4.86 -35.28
CA GLY A 37 36.09 4.56 -34.73
C GLY A 37 36.19 3.41 -33.76
N LEU A 38 36.74 2.30 -34.25
CA LEU A 38 37.12 1.07 -33.57
C LEU A 38 37.82 1.17 -32.20
N ARG A 39 37.58 0.11 -31.41
CA ARG A 39 38.48 -0.57 -30.44
C ARG A 39 39.96 -0.16 -30.48
N LEU A 40 40.56 0.02 -29.28
CA LEU A 40 41.71 -0.79 -28.83
C LEU A 40 42.08 -0.48 -27.37
N ALA A 41 42.29 -1.55 -26.62
CA ALA A 41 42.89 -1.55 -25.30
C ALA A 41 44.35 -1.11 -25.38
N ARG A 42 44.84 -0.39 -24.35
CA ARG A 42 46.21 -0.54 -23.85
C ARG A 42 46.37 0.05 -22.45
N GLN A 43 46.93 -0.78 -21.58
CA GLN A 43 47.48 -0.42 -20.28
C GLN A 43 48.54 0.66 -20.41
N PHE A 44 48.56 1.61 -19.49
CA PHE A 44 49.79 2.24 -19.04
C PHE A 44 49.71 2.49 -17.53
N SER A 45 50.65 1.89 -16.81
CA SER A 45 51.02 2.28 -15.45
C SER A 45 51.87 3.55 -15.53
N CYS A 46 51.70 4.43 -14.55
CA CYS A 46 52.79 5.26 -14.01
C CYS A 46 52.37 5.85 -12.67
N SER A 47 53.36 6.06 -11.83
CA SER A 47 53.28 6.11 -10.37
C SER A 47 53.43 7.52 -9.79
N ALA A 48 52.72 7.77 -8.68
CA ALA A 48 52.99 8.71 -7.57
C ALA A 48 52.87 10.24 -7.82
N PRO A 49 52.65 11.11 -6.79
CA PRO A 49 52.72 10.86 -5.34
C PRO A 49 51.50 11.34 -4.51
N ALA A 50 51.56 10.97 -3.23
CA ALA A 50 50.61 11.20 -2.16
C ALA A 50 50.43 12.67 -1.76
N SER A 51 49.18 13.03 -1.43
CA SER A 51 48.89 14.12 -0.49
C SER A 51 47.75 13.69 0.44
N ASP A 52 48.05 13.76 1.74
CA ASP A 52 47.17 13.46 2.87
C ASP A 52 46.00 14.46 2.93
N SER A 53 44.78 13.94 3.01
CA SER A 53 43.66 14.68 3.61
C SER A 53 42.74 13.72 4.35
N SER A 54 42.85 13.78 5.67
CA SER A 54 42.11 13.01 6.66
C SER A 54 40.66 13.50 6.75
N SER A 55 39.72 12.73 6.21
CA SER A 55 38.30 12.84 6.54
C SER A 55 37.94 11.74 7.54
N GLN A 56 37.61 12.16 8.76
CA GLN A 56 37.17 11.30 9.84
C GLN A 56 35.88 10.58 9.45
N SER A 57 35.96 9.25 9.31
CA SER A 57 34.81 8.37 9.14
C SER A 57 34.33 7.85 10.50
N SER A 58 33.01 7.86 10.69
CA SER A 58 32.25 7.40 11.85
C SER A 58 32.71 6.01 12.36
N PRO A 59 32.76 5.77 13.68
CA PRO A 59 33.33 4.54 14.21
C PRO A 59 32.48 3.32 13.88
N LYS A 60 33.07 2.38 13.14
CA LYS A 60 32.52 1.04 12.89
C LYS A 60 32.38 0.28 14.22
N LEU A 61 31.15 -0.09 14.58
CA LEU A 61 30.86 -1.05 15.65
C LEU A 61 31.61 -2.36 15.40
N LYS A 62 32.56 -2.70 16.29
CA LYS A 62 33.17 -4.03 16.37
C LYS A 62 32.14 -4.99 16.97
N ILE A 63 31.56 -5.84 16.14
CA ILE A 63 30.78 -7.00 16.58
C ILE A 63 31.80 -8.10 16.92
N GLY A 64 31.92 -8.43 18.20
CA GLY A 64 32.72 -9.56 18.66
C GLY A 64 32.13 -10.88 18.18
N ASN A 65 32.92 -11.70 17.51
CA ASN A 65 32.59 -13.08 17.18
C ASN A 65 32.68 -13.94 18.46
N SER A 66 31.53 -14.33 19.01
CA SER A 66 31.44 -15.44 19.97
C SER A 66 30.88 -16.66 19.22
N SER A 67 31.73 -17.65 18.99
CA SER A 67 31.45 -18.89 18.25
C SER A 67 30.72 -19.98 19.06
N GLU A 68 30.14 -19.65 20.21
CA GLU A 68 29.35 -20.58 21.03
C GLU A 68 27.89 -20.14 21.11
N ARG A 69 27.06 -20.65 20.18
CA ARG A 69 25.58 -20.76 20.20
C ARG A 69 25.09 -21.07 18.77
N ARG A 70 25.36 -22.27 18.27
CA ARG A 70 24.84 -22.73 16.95
C ARG A 70 23.62 -23.65 17.03
N GLY A 71 22.98 -23.77 18.19
CA GLY A 71 21.65 -24.37 18.35
C GLY A 71 20.73 -23.42 19.10
N ASN A 72 19.74 -22.82 18.41
CA ASN A 72 18.52 -22.11 18.89
C ASN A 72 18.12 -20.85 18.10
N GLY A 73 18.81 -20.52 17.01
CA GLY A 73 18.41 -19.37 16.17
C GLY A 73 16.99 -19.48 15.58
N ALA A 74 16.51 -20.71 15.33
CA ALA A 74 15.18 -20.96 14.77
C ALA A 74 14.05 -20.87 15.82
N GLU A 75 14.30 -21.33 17.05
CA GLU A 75 13.33 -21.34 18.16
C GLU A 75 12.90 -19.93 18.57
N ARG A 76 13.86 -18.98 18.62
CA ARG A 76 13.63 -17.60 19.09
C ARG A 76 12.55 -16.83 18.31
N PHE A 77 12.33 -17.18 17.05
CA PHE A 77 11.42 -16.43 16.18
C PHE A 77 10.07 -17.11 15.98
N LYS A 78 9.87 -18.34 16.50
CA LYS A 78 8.58 -19.01 16.45
C LYS A 78 7.54 -18.16 17.17
N ALA A 79 6.30 -18.22 16.68
CA ALA A 79 5.18 -17.67 17.42
C ALA A 79 5.12 -18.35 18.80
N PRO A 80 4.79 -17.61 19.88
CA PRO A 80 4.59 -18.19 21.20
C PRO A 80 3.49 -19.26 21.18
N GLU A 81 3.62 -20.29 22.00
CA GLU A 81 2.60 -21.34 22.15
C GLU A 81 1.43 -20.90 23.03
N THR A 82 1.60 -19.84 23.82
CA THR A 82 0.57 -19.30 24.70
C THR A 82 -0.18 -18.13 24.05
N PRO A 83 -1.48 -17.94 24.37
CA PRO A 83 -2.27 -16.84 23.86
C PRO A 83 -1.64 -15.47 24.12
N CYS A 84 -1.33 -14.75 23.05
CA CYS A 84 -0.71 -13.43 23.14
C CYS A 84 -1.76 -12.33 23.25
N ARG A 85 -1.62 -11.45 24.25
CA ARG A 85 -2.34 -10.17 24.31
C ARG A 85 -1.44 -9.10 23.71
N THR A 86 -1.85 -8.58 22.56
CA THR A 86 -1.12 -7.55 21.80
C THR A 86 -1.93 -6.27 21.72
N ARG A 87 -1.28 -5.17 21.35
CA ARG A 87 -2.00 -3.90 21.14
C ARG A 87 -1.47 -3.08 19.99
N PHE A 88 -2.39 -2.45 19.28
CA PHE A 88 -2.10 -1.29 18.47
C PHE A 88 -2.48 -0.03 19.25
N ALA A 89 -1.49 0.83 19.50
CA ALA A 89 -1.62 1.99 20.38
C ALA A 89 -1.24 3.30 19.66
N PRO A 90 -2.04 3.77 18.70
CA PRO A 90 -1.75 5.01 17.97
C PRO A 90 -2.15 6.26 18.78
N SER A 91 -1.39 7.33 18.59
CA SER A 91 -1.81 8.68 18.99
C SER A 91 -2.61 9.33 17.85
N PRO A 92 -3.78 9.95 18.12
CA PRO A 92 -4.63 10.59 17.11
C PRO A 92 -4.06 11.94 16.62
N THR A 93 -2.77 11.99 16.31
CA THR A 93 -2.04 13.19 15.86
C THR A 93 -1.90 13.30 14.33
N GLY A 94 -2.60 12.41 13.63
CA GLY A 94 -2.62 12.29 12.19
C GLY A 94 -3.34 11.01 11.79
N TYR A 95 -3.48 10.81 10.48
CA TYR A 95 -4.20 9.68 9.94
C TYR A 95 -3.37 8.41 9.86
N LEU A 96 -4.07 7.28 9.74
CA LEU A 96 -3.43 5.98 9.60
C LEU A 96 -2.56 5.98 8.35
N HIS A 97 -1.35 5.44 8.49
CA HIS A 97 -0.39 5.32 7.39
C HIS A 97 0.12 3.89 7.25
N LEU A 98 0.72 3.55 6.11
CA LEU A 98 1.18 2.19 5.78
C LEU A 98 2.02 1.55 6.89
N GLY A 99 3.00 2.29 7.45
CA GLY A 99 3.82 1.80 8.56
C GLY A 99 3.02 1.43 9.82
N SER A 100 2.01 2.23 10.15
CA SER A 100 1.12 2.00 11.29
C SER A 100 0.13 0.87 11.03
N LEU A 101 -0.40 0.78 9.80
CA LEU A 101 -1.22 -0.37 9.36
C LEU A 101 -0.42 -1.68 9.45
N ARG A 102 0.85 -1.68 9.03
CA ARG A 102 1.74 -2.84 9.18
C ARG A 102 1.93 -3.22 10.65
N THR A 103 2.16 -2.25 11.53
CA THR A 103 2.27 -2.53 12.97
C THR A 103 0.97 -3.09 13.54
N ALA A 104 -0.18 -2.55 13.15
CA ALA A 104 -1.48 -3.09 13.54
C ALA A 104 -1.64 -4.54 13.04
N LEU A 105 -1.32 -4.80 11.77
CA LEU A 105 -1.37 -6.12 11.15
C LEU A 105 -0.48 -7.13 11.89
N PHE A 106 0.77 -6.80 12.22
CA PHE A 106 1.64 -7.75 12.94
C PHE A 106 1.13 -8.07 14.35
N ASN A 107 0.56 -7.10 15.07
CA ASN A 107 -0.05 -7.36 16.37
C ASN A 107 -1.32 -8.23 16.21
N TYR A 108 -2.13 -7.97 15.19
CA TYR A 108 -3.32 -8.75 14.85
C TYR A 108 -2.96 -10.21 14.51
N LEU A 109 -1.99 -10.41 13.61
CA LEU A 109 -1.56 -11.75 13.19
C LEU A 109 -0.98 -12.54 14.37
N LEU A 110 -0.17 -11.92 15.24
CA LEU A 110 0.36 -12.59 16.43
C LEU A 110 -0.76 -13.01 17.39
N ALA A 111 -1.74 -12.13 17.64
CA ALA A 111 -2.88 -12.45 18.49
C ALA A 111 -3.68 -13.62 17.91
N LYS A 112 -4.07 -13.54 16.63
CA LYS A 112 -4.87 -14.59 15.99
C LYS A 112 -4.12 -15.92 15.88
N ARG A 113 -2.82 -15.91 15.55
CA ARG A 113 -1.99 -17.13 15.44
C ARG A 113 -1.89 -17.92 16.75
N THR A 114 -1.94 -17.20 17.87
CA THR A 114 -1.76 -17.78 19.21
C THR A 114 -3.09 -17.99 19.95
N GLY A 115 -4.24 -17.69 19.32
CA GLY A 115 -5.54 -17.73 19.99
C GLY A 115 -5.70 -16.66 21.08
N GLY A 116 -4.93 -15.58 21.00
CA GLY A 116 -4.94 -14.45 21.92
C GLY A 116 -5.86 -13.31 21.48
N GLN A 117 -5.56 -12.10 21.94
CA GLN A 117 -6.43 -10.92 21.76
C GLN A 117 -5.64 -9.73 21.22
N PHE A 118 -6.24 -9.05 20.24
CA PHE A 118 -5.73 -7.83 19.62
C PHE A 118 -6.51 -6.61 20.13
N ILE A 119 -5.80 -5.69 20.76
CA ILE A 119 -6.40 -4.56 21.49
C ILE A 119 -6.11 -3.24 20.76
N LEU A 120 -7.11 -2.37 20.65
CA LEU A 120 -6.95 -0.99 20.21
C LEU A 120 -6.95 -0.04 21.42
N ARG A 121 -5.88 0.74 21.59
CA ARG A 121 -5.78 1.77 22.65
C ARG A 121 -5.46 3.12 22.03
N ILE A 122 -6.18 4.17 22.42
CA ILE A 122 -5.94 5.52 21.91
C ILE A 122 -5.03 6.29 22.87
N GLU A 123 -3.86 6.69 22.38
CA GLU A 123 -2.85 7.42 23.15
C GLU A 123 -2.95 8.94 22.89
N ASP A 124 -4.02 9.55 23.43
CA ASP A 124 -4.44 10.95 23.25
C ASP A 124 -3.97 11.90 24.38
N THR A 125 -2.85 11.57 25.03
CA THR A 125 -2.28 12.36 26.14
C THR A 125 -1.67 13.70 25.71
N ASP A 126 -1.42 13.87 24.41
CA ASP A 126 -0.96 15.12 23.79
C ASP A 126 -2.12 15.85 23.10
N ARG A 127 -2.88 16.58 23.90
CA ARG A 127 -4.06 17.33 23.45
C ARG A 127 -3.74 18.37 22.38
N ALA A 128 -2.55 18.98 22.41
CA ALA A 128 -2.16 20.05 21.49
C ALA A 128 -1.97 19.54 20.05
N ARG A 129 -1.61 18.26 19.88
CA ARG A 129 -1.39 17.64 18.57
C ARG A 129 -2.56 16.76 18.10
N THR A 130 -3.60 16.62 18.92
CA THR A 130 -4.75 15.75 18.60
C THR A 130 -5.57 16.35 17.45
N VAL A 131 -5.90 15.52 16.47
CA VAL A 131 -6.73 15.85 15.30
C VAL A 131 -8.12 15.29 15.54
N LEU A 132 -9.14 16.16 15.47
CA LEU A 132 -10.50 15.88 15.94
C LEU A 132 -11.15 14.65 15.28
N ASP A 133 -10.92 14.43 13.99
CA ASP A 133 -11.50 13.34 13.21
C ASP A 133 -10.57 12.14 13.04
N ALA A 134 -9.31 12.22 13.51
CA ALA A 134 -8.33 11.16 13.30
C ALA A 134 -8.69 9.84 13.99
N GLU A 135 -9.33 9.88 15.18
CA GLU A 135 -9.78 8.66 15.86
C GLU A 135 -10.88 7.95 15.07
N LYS A 136 -11.90 8.68 14.63
CA LYS A 136 -12.99 8.10 13.84
C LYS A 136 -12.44 7.49 12.54
N ARG A 137 -11.59 8.24 11.82
CA ARG A 137 -10.98 7.78 10.57
C ARG A 137 -10.07 6.57 10.79
N LEU A 138 -9.34 6.53 11.90
CA LEU A 138 -8.54 5.36 12.29
C LEU A 138 -9.41 4.09 12.39
N PHE A 139 -10.58 4.18 13.03
CA PHE A 139 -11.49 3.04 13.14
C PHE A 139 -12.00 2.57 11.79
N GLU A 140 -12.43 3.53 10.96
CA GLU A 140 -12.92 3.26 9.61
C GLU A 140 -11.83 2.66 8.71
N ASP A 141 -10.60 3.17 8.78
CA ASP A 141 -9.46 2.69 7.99
C ASP A 141 -9.03 1.28 8.40
N LEU A 142 -8.97 0.98 9.70
CA LEU A 142 -8.64 -0.37 10.19
C LEU A 142 -9.72 -1.39 9.83
N LYS A 143 -11.01 -1.05 10.04
CA LYS A 143 -12.14 -1.92 9.68
C LYS A 143 -12.20 -2.14 8.17
N TRP A 144 -12.01 -1.09 7.37
CA TRP A 144 -11.90 -1.20 5.91
C TRP A 144 -10.75 -2.12 5.49
N ALA A 145 -9.59 -2.01 6.14
CA ALA A 145 -8.45 -2.88 5.87
C ALA A 145 -8.70 -4.34 6.29
N GLY A 146 -9.79 -4.65 7.01
CA GLY A 146 -10.12 -5.99 7.50
C GLY A 146 -9.55 -6.31 8.88
N LEU A 147 -9.10 -5.30 9.64
CA LEU A 147 -8.53 -5.46 10.97
C LEU A 147 -9.53 -5.01 12.04
N SER A 148 -10.20 -5.98 12.66
CA SER A 148 -11.03 -5.77 13.85
C SER A 148 -10.25 -6.08 15.13
N TRP A 149 -10.61 -5.43 16.22
CA TRP A 149 -10.00 -5.61 17.54
C TRP A 149 -10.99 -6.26 18.51
N ASP A 150 -10.44 -7.06 19.43
CA ASP A 150 -11.21 -7.81 20.43
C ASP A 150 -11.56 -6.93 21.64
N GLU A 151 -10.76 -5.89 21.90
CA GLU A 151 -11.00 -4.87 22.92
C GLU A 151 -10.62 -3.48 22.38
N GLY A 152 -11.38 -2.45 22.72
CA GLY A 152 -11.08 -1.09 22.26
C GLY A 152 -12.12 -0.04 22.64
N PRO A 153 -11.98 1.22 22.19
CA PRO A 153 -12.83 2.32 22.65
C PRO A 153 -14.31 2.21 22.25
N ASP A 154 -14.63 1.50 21.15
CA ASP A 154 -15.98 1.30 20.64
C ASP A 154 -16.59 -0.04 21.08
N VAL A 155 -15.79 -1.12 21.13
CA VAL A 155 -16.23 -2.46 21.54
C VAL A 155 -16.09 -2.73 23.05
N GLN A 156 -15.41 -1.82 23.76
CA GLN A 156 -15.07 -1.94 25.18
C GLN A 156 -14.30 -3.23 25.50
N GLY A 157 -14.30 -3.64 26.76
CA GLY A 157 -13.55 -4.80 27.25
C GLY A 157 -13.27 -4.66 28.75
N PRO A 158 -12.73 -5.72 29.38
CA PRO A 158 -12.60 -5.79 30.83
C PRO A 158 -11.55 -4.82 31.42
N TYR A 159 -10.71 -4.21 30.58
CA TYR A 159 -9.62 -3.31 31.01
C TYR A 159 -9.83 -1.87 30.57
N GLY A 160 -11.05 -1.54 30.14
CA GLY A 160 -11.43 -0.18 29.77
C GLY A 160 -11.31 0.82 30.93
N PRO A 161 -11.40 2.13 30.66
CA PRO A 161 -11.59 2.71 29.33
C PRO A 161 -10.36 2.57 28.43
N TYR A 162 -10.50 2.62 27.10
CA TYR A 162 -9.41 2.40 26.13
C TYR A 162 -8.86 3.69 25.51
N ARG A 163 -9.26 4.86 26.02
CA ARG A 163 -8.61 6.16 25.75
C ARG A 163 -7.79 6.58 26.97
N GLN A 164 -6.57 7.05 26.76
CA GLN A 164 -5.70 7.45 27.87
C GLN A 164 -6.22 8.70 28.58
N SER A 165 -6.85 9.62 27.88
CA SER A 165 -7.48 10.81 28.49
C SER A 165 -8.58 10.46 29.51
N GLU A 166 -9.18 9.27 29.42
CA GLU A 166 -10.23 8.78 30.32
C GLU A 166 -9.64 8.01 31.53
N ARG A 167 -8.31 7.90 31.64
CA ARG A 167 -7.61 7.06 32.63
C ARG A 167 -6.73 7.85 33.62
N LEU A 168 -6.97 9.15 33.75
CA LEU A 168 -6.13 10.05 34.56
C LEU A 168 -5.98 9.61 36.02
N ASP A 169 -7.07 9.12 36.64
CA ASP A 169 -7.04 8.65 38.02
C ASP A 169 -6.08 7.47 38.21
N LEU A 170 -6.00 6.57 37.22
CA LEU A 170 -5.09 5.44 37.25
C LEU A 170 -3.64 5.89 37.24
N TYR A 171 -3.30 6.84 36.36
CA TYR A 171 -1.94 7.38 36.28
C TYR A 171 -1.59 8.17 37.54
N ASN A 172 -2.50 9.00 38.03
CA ASN A 172 -2.30 9.77 39.26
C ASN A 172 -2.08 8.87 40.48
N LYS A 173 -2.82 7.75 40.58
CA LYS A 173 -2.63 6.74 41.62
C LYS A 173 -1.20 6.17 41.59
N HIS A 174 -0.74 5.73 40.41
CA HIS A 174 0.60 5.14 40.29
C HIS A 174 1.74 6.17 40.40
N ALA A 175 1.50 7.43 40.01
CA ALA A 175 2.47 8.49 40.23
C ALA A 175 2.65 8.77 41.74
N LYS A 176 1.55 8.83 42.51
CA LYS A 176 1.59 8.94 43.97
C LYS A 176 2.30 7.76 44.63
N GLU A 177 2.05 6.54 44.15
CA GLU A 177 2.75 5.34 44.61
C GLU A 177 4.27 5.46 44.43
N LEU A 178 4.74 5.89 43.25
CA LEU A 178 6.18 6.07 43.01
C LEU A 178 6.78 7.20 43.87
N ILE A 179 6.03 8.28 44.12
CA ILE A 179 6.46 9.36 45.03
C ILE A 179 6.61 8.81 46.45
N GLY A 180 5.61 8.07 46.95
CA GLY A 180 5.65 7.46 48.28
C GLY A 180 6.78 6.45 48.47
N GLN A 181 7.24 5.81 47.38
CA GLN A 181 8.40 4.91 47.39
C GLN A 181 9.74 5.63 47.17
N GLY A 182 9.76 6.96 47.02
CA GLY A 182 10.98 7.74 46.72
C GLY A 182 11.54 7.54 45.31
N LYS A 183 10.80 6.86 44.43
CA LYS A 183 11.16 6.56 43.03
C LYS A 183 10.70 7.63 42.04
N ALA A 184 9.90 8.58 42.50
CA ALA A 184 9.52 9.78 41.77
C ALA A 184 9.45 10.98 42.74
N TYR A 185 9.45 12.20 42.20
CA TYR A 185 9.36 13.43 43.00
C TYR A 185 8.72 14.57 42.19
N ARG A 186 8.16 15.56 42.89
CA ARG A 186 7.64 16.77 42.25
C ARG A 186 8.78 17.73 41.92
N CYS A 187 8.77 18.27 40.70
CA CYS A 187 9.72 19.25 40.23
C CYS A 187 8.99 20.55 39.91
N PHE A 188 9.45 21.64 40.53
CA PHE A 188 8.86 22.98 40.45
C PHE A 188 9.67 23.92 39.55
N CYS A 189 10.67 23.40 38.83
CA CYS A 189 11.47 24.22 37.92
C CYS A 189 10.60 24.74 36.76
N SER A 190 10.69 26.03 36.47
CA SER A 190 10.03 26.62 35.30
C SER A 190 10.68 26.15 34.00
N GLN A 191 9.93 26.16 32.89
CA GLN A 191 10.49 25.81 31.58
C GLN A 191 11.60 26.80 31.15
N GLU A 192 11.46 28.07 31.50
CA GLU A 192 12.42 29.13 31.17
C GLU A 192 13.76 28.94 31.90
N ASP A 193 13.72 28.59 33.19
CA ASP A 193 14.92 28.30 33.98
C ASP A 193 15.65 27.07 33.43
N LEU A 194 14.90 26.02 33.09
CA LEU A 194 15.45 24.80 32.52
C LEU A 194 16.08 25.03 31.15
N ALA A 195 15.41 25.81 30.28
CA ALA A 195 15.91 26.16 28.96
C ALA A 195 17.20 26.99 29.06
N SER A 196 17.21 28.01 29.92
CA SER A 196 18.36 28.88 30.14
C SER A 196 19.55 28.10 30.69
N ALA A 197 19.33 27.27 31.71
CA ALA A 197 20.37 26.44 32.30
C ALA A 197 20.89 25.36 31.32
N SER A 198 20.00 24.78 30.50
CA SER A 198 20.39 23.82 29.46
C SER A 198 21.24 24.48 28.37
N LYS A 199 20.87 25.69 27.94
CA LYS A 199 21.63 26.46 26.93
C LYS A 199 23.04 26.79 27.44
N LEU A 200 23.14 27.29 28.67
CA LEU A 200 24.43 27.61 29.29
C LEU A 200 25.34 26.36 29.38
N ARG A 201 24.79 25.21 29.82
CA ARG A 201 25.54 23.95 29.86
C ARG A 201 26.00 23.50 28.47
N HIS A 202 25.13 23.63 27.47
CA HIS A 202 25.47 23.26 26.09
C HIS A 202 26.61 24.12 25.53
N GLU A 203 26.57 25.44 25.76
CA GLU A 203 27.64 26.38 25.38
C GLU A 203 28.97 26.07 26.09
N GLN A 204 28.91 25.48 27.28
CA GLN A 204 30.08 24.99 28.03
C GLN A 204 30.52 23.56 27.64
N GLY A 205 29.93 22.95 26.61
CA GLY A 205 30.22 21.58 26.17
C GLY A 205 29.66 20.49 27.09
N GLY A 206 28.82 20.85 28.05
CA GLY A 206 28.14 19.94 28.96
C GLY A 206 26.85 19.35 28.40
N THR A 207 26.22 18.46 29.17
CA THR A 207 24.96 17.81 28.79
C THR A 207 23.73 18.69 29.02
N THR A 208 22.74 18.55 28.14
CA THR A 208 21.42 19.18 28.25
C THR A 208 20.45 18.41 29.15
N HIS A 209 20.89 17.28 29.72
CA HIS A 209 20.10 16.51 30.69
C HIS A 209 19.60 17.35 31.86
N TYR A 210 18.46 16.95 32.41
CA TYR A 210 17.94 17.54 33.63
C TYR A 210 18.91 17.30 34.80
N PRO A 211 19.34 18.33 35.53
CA PRO A 211 20.40 18.20 36.54
C PRO A 211 19.90 17.65 37.89
N GLY A 212 18.63 17.27 38.02
CA GLY A 212 18.10 16.73 39.28
C GLY A 212 17.79 17.79 40.34
N THR A 213 17.59 19.06 39.97
CA THR A 213 17.46 20.21 40.89
C THR A 213 16.45 20.01 42.01
N CYS A 214 15.30 19.40 41.73
CA CYS A 214 14.25 19.16 42.73
C CYS A 214 14.35 17.76 43.38
N GLY A 215 15.35 16.96 43.02
CA GLY A 215 15.49 15.58 43.47
C GLY A 215 15.84 15.44 44.96
N SER A 216 16.28 16.52 45.61
CA SER A 216 16.63 16.59 47.04
C SER A 216 15.62 17.40 47.88
N VAL A 217 14.55 17.92 47.28
CA VAL A 217 13.49 18.64 48.03
C VAL A 217 12.83 17.65 48.99
N SER A 218 12.64 18.03 50.25
CA SER A 218 12.05 17.13 51.24
C SER A 218 10.57 16.85 50.92
N PRO A 219 10.03 15.68 51.32
CA PRO A 219 8.60 15.39 51.15
C PRO A 219 7.69 16.47 51.74
N GLU A 220 8.06 17.04 52.89
CA GLU A 220 7.30 18.08 53.59
C GLU A 220 7.27 19.38 52.79
N GLU A 221 8.43 19.87 52.31
CA GLU A 221 8.51 21.08 51.48
C GLU A 221 7.78 20.86 50.14
N SER A 222 7.93 19.67 49.55
CA SER A 222 7.25 19.31 48.31
C SER A 222 5.72 19.36 48.45
N GLU A 223 5.19 18.86 49.56
CA GLU A 223 3.75 18.87 49.83
C GLU A 223 3.26 20.29 50.16
N GLU A 224 4.02 21.07 50.93
CA GLU A 224 3.70 22.47 51.22
C GLU A 224 3.59 23.29 49.92
N ARG A 225 4.59 23.22 49.04
CA ARG A 225 4.60 23.94 47.76
C ARG A 225 3.45 23.52 46.85
N ALA A 226 3.19 22.22 46.75
CA ALA A 226 2.06 21.69 45.98
C ALA A 226 0.70 22.16 46.55
N SER A 227 0.53 22.17 47.89
CA SER A 227 -0.71 22.59 48.56
C SER A 227 -0.99 24.09 48.38
N LYS A 228 0.05 24.91 48.21
CA LYS A 228 -0.04 26.34 47.87
C LYS A 228 -0.39 26.60 46.40
N GLY A 229 -0.55 25.55 45.59
CA GLY A 229 -0.90 25.67 44.17
C GLY A 229 0.27 26.02 43.26
N GLU A 230 1.53 25.86 43.72
CA GLU A 230 2.69 26.04 42.85
C GLU A 230 2.69 24.99 41.74
N SER A 231 2.86 25.41 40.48
CA SER A 231 2.87 24.50 39.33
C SER A 231 4.06 23.54 39.40
N PHE A 232 3.81 22.25 39.21
CA PHE A 232 4.85 21.22 39.21
C PHE A 232 4.63 20.17 38.14
N VAL A 233 5.68 19.43 37.84
CA VAL A 233 5.65 18.16 37.11
C VAL A 233 6.06 17.03 38.05
N VAL A 234 5.70 15.78 37.76
CA VAL A 234 6.27 14.63 38.46
C VAL A 234 7.37 14.03 37.61
N ARG A 235 8.58 13.93 38.16
CA ARG A 235 9.73 13.27 37.53
C ARG A 235 9.96 11.90 38.13
N PHE A 236 10.28 10.94 37.29
CA PHE A 236 10.77 9.65 37.69
C PHE A 236 12.26 9.73 38.00
N ARG A 237 12.70 9.11 39.10
CA ARG A 237 14.10 9.04 39.50
C ARG A 237 14.78 7.91 38.74
N SER A 238 15.54 8.27 37.72
CA SER A 238 16.26 7.36 36.86
C SER A 238 17.44 6.69 37.58
N SER A 239 17.74 5.47 37.18
CA SER A 239 18.85 4.65 37.63
C SER A 239 20.16 5.21 37.12
N PRO A 240 21.21 5.28 37.97
CA PRO A 240 22.54 5.70 37.53
C PRO A 240 23.18 4.69 36.56
N THR A 241 22.67 3.46 36.52
CA THR A 241 23.13 2.41 35.59
C THR A 241 22.13 2.22 34.46
N PRO A 242 22.56 2.28 33.17
CA PRO A 242 21.66 2.07 32.06
C PRO A 242 21.00 0.69 32.07
N THR A 243 19.67 0.68 31.94
CA THR A 243 18.87 -0.56 31.90
C THR A 243 19.15 -1.36 30.64
N LYS A 244 19.40 -2.66 30.81
CA LYS A 244 19.55 -3.62 29.72
C LYS A 244 18.18 -4.20 29.37
N ILE A 245 17.90 -4.35 28.08
CA ILE A 245 16.67 -4.98 27.59
C ILE A 245 17.00 -6.16 26.69
N GLN A 246 16.06 -7.09 26.57
CA GLN A 246 16.13 -8.20 25.62
C GLN A 246 15.00 -8.06 24.60
N ASP A 247 15.35 -7.66 23.38
CA ASP A 247 14.41 -7.56 22.26
C ASP A 247 14.38 -8.85 21.45
N LEU A 248 13.20 -9.31 21.04
CA LEU A 248 13.03 -10.55 20.28
C LEU A 248 13.64 -10.50 18.88
N VAL A 249 13.82 -9.32 18.29
CA VAL A 249 14.41 -9.11 16.97
C VAL A 249 15.87 -8.66 17.09
N TYR A 250 16.11 -7.54 17.77
CA TYR A 250 17.41 -6.89 17.88
C TYR A 250 18.35 -7.55 18.90
N GLY A 251 17.81 -8.34 19.84
CA GLY A 251 18.59 -9.00 20.89
C GLY A 251 18.81 -8.11 22.09
N THR A 252 19.92 -8.35 22.79
CA THR A 252 20.32 -7.50 23.91
C THR A 252 20.58 -6.07 23.43
N PHE A 253 19.93 -5.10 24.05
CA PHE A 253 20.17 -3.67 23.85
C PHE A 253 20.40 -2.97 25.18
N LYS A 254 21.35 -2.05 25.23
CA LYS A 254 21.67 -1.22 26.41
C LYS A 254 22.19 0.14 25.91
N LYS A 255 21.71 1.23 26.50
CA LYS A 255 22.23 2.57 26.23
C LYS A 255 23.65 2.73 26.81
N ALA A 256 24.47 3.54 26.14
CA ALA A 256 25.81 3.87 26.62
C ALA A 256 25.78 4.80 27.84
N VAL A 257 24.80 5.70 27.90
CA VAL A 257 24.60 6.67 28.98
C VAL A 257 23.28 6.39 29.71
N PRO A 258 23.21 6.67 31.03
CA PRO A 258 21.96 6.58 31.77
C PRO A 258 20.96 7.64 31.29
N GLU A 259 19.70 7.45 31.64
CA GLU A 259 18.67 8.46 31.41
C GLU A 259 18.72 9.49 32.55
N ASP A 260 18.34 10.73 32.26
CA ASP A 260 18.07 11.72 33.31
C ASP A 260 16.70 11.50 33.94
N ASP A 261 16.43 12.18 35.06
CA ASP A 261 15.11 12.11 35.71
C ASP A 261 14.05 12.74 34.80
N TYR A 262 13.27 11.89 34.13
CA TYR A 262 12.31 12.30 33.11
C TYR A 262 10.90 12.48 33.66
N ILE A 263 10.13 13.34 32.99
CA ILE A 263 8.75 13.65 33.39
C ILE A 263 7.84 12.44 33.13
N ILE A 264 7.05 12.07 34.13
CA ILE A 264 5.99 11.05 34.04
C ILE A 264 4.59 11.64 34.12
N ILE A 265 4.39 12.74 34.85
CA ILE A 265 3.16 13.54 34.86
C ILE A 265 3.51 15.00 34.55
N LYS A 266 2.85 15.58 33.55
CA LYS A 266 2.99 16.98 33.15
C LYS A 266 2.25 17.92 34.13
N SER A 267 2.48 19.22 34.00
CA SER A 267 1.83 20.24 34.84
C SER A 267 0.32 20.38 34.59
N ASP A 268 -0.17 19.94 33.42
CA ASP A 268 -1.59 19.85 33.10
C ASP A 268 -2.28 18.62 33.73
N GLY A 269 -1.55 17.81 34.51
CA GLY A 269 -2.04 16.59 35.15
C GLY A 269 -2.10 15.37 34.22
N PHE A 270 -1.78 15.51 32.92
CA PHE A 270 -1.73 14.38 32.01
C PHE A 270 -0.40 13.64 32.13
N PRO A 271 -0.39 12.31 31.97
CA PRO A 271 0.85 11.56 31.92
C PRO A 271 1.65 11.85 30.65
N THR A 272 2.94 11.54 30.67
CA THR A 272 3.74 11.43 29.45
C THR A 272 3.48 10.08 28.77
N TYR A 273 3.80 9.99 27.48
CA TYR A 273 3.76 8.73 26.73
C TYR A 273 4.44 7.58 27.47
N HIS A 274 5.64 7.81 28.03
CA HIS A 274 6.41 6.76 28.69
C HIS A 274 5.67 6.14 29.87
N PHE A 275 5.04 6.99 30.68
CA PHE A 275 4.34 6.55 31.89
C PHE A 275 3.01 5.88 31.58
N ALA A 276 2.18 6.53 30.75
CA ALA A 276 0.88 6.00 30.37
C ALA A 276 1.01 4.64 29.65
N ASN A 277 1.99 4.53 28.74
CA ASN A 277 2.24 3.30 27.98
C ASN A 277 2.58 2.11 28.89
N VAL A 278 3.44 2.30 29.91
CA VAL A 278 3.82 1.23 30.85
C VAL A 278 2.67 0.84 31.77
N VAL A 279 1.98 1.84 32.34
CA VAL A 279 0.83 1.59 33.22
C VAL A 279 -0.27 0.85 32.46
N ASP A 280 -0.62 1.29 31.24
CA ASP A 280 -1.67 0.63 30.48
C ASP A 280 -1.28 -0.74 29.96
N ASP A 281 -0.04 -0.94 29.50
CA ASP A 281 0.42 -2.27 29.06
C ASP A 281 0.35 -3.27 30.24
N LYS A 282 0.67 -2.84 31.47
CA LYS A 282 0.49 -3.66 32.69
C LYS A 282 -0.99 -3.96 32.99
N HIS A 283 -1.84 -2.93 32.97
CA HIS A 283 -3.25 -3.07 33.38
C HIS A 283 -4.08 -3.81 32.34
N MET A 284 -3.78 -3.65 31.06
CA MET A 284 -4.40 -4.39 29.95
C MET A 284 -3.77 -5.76 29.72
N LYS A 285 -2.84 -6.18 30.58
CA LYS A 285 -2.17 -7.50 30.56
C LYS A 285 -1.51 -7.81 29.22
N ILE A 286 -0.85 -6.80 28.63
CA ILE A 286 -0.12 -6.97 27.37
C ILE A 286 1.05 -7.93 27.62
N THR A 287 1.17 -8.96 26.78
CA THR A 287 2.27 -9.93 26.86
C THR A 287 3.36 -9.63 25.83
N HIS A 288 2.98 -9.07 24.67
CA HIS A 288 3.88 -8.77 23.56
C HIS A 288 3.66 -7.36 23.03
N VAL A 289 4.74 -6.59 22.97
CA VAL A 289 4.78 -5.25 22.39
C VAL A 289 5.51 -5.30 21.05
N VAL A 290 4.74 -5.32 19.96
CA VAL A 290 5.27 -5.21 18.60
C VAL A 290 5.09 -3.77 18.11
N ARG A 291 6.20 -3.03 17.90
CA ARG A 291 6.18 -1.61 17.51
C ARG A 291 7.39 -1.19 16.68
N GLY A 292 7.34 -0.02 16.06
CA GLY A 292 8.43 0.49 15.22
C GLY A 292 9.77 0.66 15.96
N ALA A 293 10.88 0.38 15.29
CA ALA A 293 12.23 0.41 15.84
C ALA A 293 12.70 1.80 16.31
N GLU A 294 12.01 2.87 15.93
CA GLU A 294 12.19 4.20 16.51
C GLU A 294 11.98 4.23 18.04
N TRP A 295 11.18 3.30 18.58
CA TRP A 295 10.91 3.21 20.02
C TRP A 295 11.91 2.32 20.78
N LEU A 296 12.84 1.66 20.09
CA LEU A 296 13.83 0.78 20.73
C LEU A 296 14.69 1.57 21.74
N ILE A 297 15.07 2.79 21.38
CA ILE A 297 15.87 3.70 22.22
C ILE A 297 15.15 4.13 23.51
N SER A 298 13.81 4.10 23.53
CA SER A 298 12.99 4.45 24.69
C SER A 298 12.64 3.25 25.57
N THR A 299 12.83 2.04 25.08
CA THR A 299 12.44 0.82 25.81
C THR A 299 13.20 0.63 27.13
N PRO A 300 14.48 1.03 27.28
CA PRO A 300 15.13 1.05 28.59
C PRO A 300 14.39 1.87 29.66
N LYS A 301 13.81 3.04 29.31
CA LYS A 301 12.96 3.84 30.21
C LYS A 301 11.73 3.06 30.65
N HIS A 302 11.11 2.33 29.72
CA HIS A 302 9.92 1.54 30.01
C HIS A 302 10.24 0.39 30.98
N VAL A 303 11.31 -0.36 30.73
CA VAL A 303 11.74 -1.46 31.61
C VAL A 303 12.13 -0.95 33.00
N GLU A 304 12.72 0.24 33.07
CA GLU A 304 13.03 0.88 34.34
C GLU A 304 11.77 1.22 35.16
N LEU A 305 10.72 1.74 34.53
CA LEU A 305 9.42 1.93 35.17
C LEU A 305 8.81 0.61 35.65
N TYR A 306 8.85 -0.45 34.82
CA TYR A 306 8.43 -1.79 35.24
C TYR A 306 9.19 -2.27 36.49
N ASN A 307 10.52 -2.14 36.49
CA ASN A 307 11.36 -2.50 37.64
C ASN A 307 11.03 -1.66 38.88
N ALA A 308 10.75 -0.37 38.71
CA ALA A 308 10.37 0.52 39.79
C ALA A 308 9.06 0.09 40.46
N PHE A 309 8.10 -0.45 39.71
CA PHE A 309 6.89 -1.02 40.29
C PHE A 309 7.03 -2.48 40.76
N GLY A 310 8.18 -3.13 40.51
CA GLY A 310 8.33 -4.57 40.71
C GLY A 310 7.46 -5.40 39.77
N TRP A 311 7.15 -4.87 38.59
CA TRP A 311 6.35 -5.54 37.57
C TRP A 311 7.25 -6.23 36.56
N GLU A 312 6.82 -7.40 36.07
CA GLU A 312 7.45 -8.03 34.92
C GLU A 312 7.10 -7.28 33.62
N PRO A 313 8.10 -6.90 32.80
CA PRO A 313 7.86 -6.26 31.52
C PRO A 313 7.35 -7.27 30.46
N PRO A 314 6.55 -6.83 29.47
CA PRO A 314 6.18 -7.66 28.33
C PRO A 314 7.40 -7.98 27.46
N GLN A 315 7.25 -8.95 26.56
CA GLN A 315 8.25 -9.20 25.53
C GLN A 315 8.19 -8.11 24.46
N PHE A 316 9.34 -7.57 24.06
CA PHE A 316 9.44 -6.52 23.05
C PHE A 316 9.93 -7.08 21.71
N ALA A 317 9.29 -6.68 20.61
CA ALA A 317 9.74 -6.94 19.26
C ALA A 317 9.66 -5.66 18.42
N HIS A 318 10.82 -5.13 18.04
CA HIS A 318 10.89 -3.89 17.26
C HIS A 318 10.95 -4.16 15.74
N VAL A 319 10.12 -3.45 14.97
CA VAL A 319 10.00 -3.64 13.51
C VAL A 319 10.71 -2.53 12.74
N GLY A 320 11.45 -2.91 11.69
CA GLY A 320 12.26 -1.99 10.89
C GLY A 320 11.50 -0.81 10.28
N LEU A 321 12.15 0.35 10.12
CA LEU A 321 11.53 1.55 9.58
C LEU A 321 11.23 1.40 8.08
N LEU A 322 10.09 1.92 7.61
CA LEU A 322 9.79 1.96 6.19
C LEU A 322 10.50 3.14 5.52
N VAL A 323 11.25 2.85 4.45
CA VAL A 323 11.97 3.86 3.65
C VAL A 323 11.60 3.77 2.18
N ASP A 324 11.78 4.87 1.46
CA ASP A 324 11.65 4.90 0.01
C ASP A 324 12.87 4.29 -0.71
N GLU A 325 12.85 4.29 -2.04
CA GLU A 325 13.95 3.80 -2.88
C GLU A 325 15.26 4.57 -2.68
N LYS A 326 15.20 5.80 -2.16
CA LYS A 326 16.35 6.65 -1.82
C LYS A 326 16.80 6.48 -0.36
N ARG A 327 16.24 5.50 0.36
CA ARG A 327 16.46 5.26 1.80
C ARG A 327 16.07 6.44 2.69
N GLN A 328 15.20 7.33 2.22
CA GLN A 328 14.60 8.34 3.08
C GLN A 328 13.39 7.74 3.78
N LYS A 329 13.16 8.15 5.02
CA LYS A 329 11.97 7.76 5.77
C LYS A 329 10.73 8.09 4.94
N LEU A 330 9.84 7.11 4.77
CA LEU A 330 8.59 7.29 4.05
C LEU A 330 7.79 8.42 4.74
N SER A 331 7.79 9.61 4.15
CA SER A 331 7.28 10.83 4.77
C SER A 331 5.88 11.16 4.30
N LYS A 332 5.13 11.97 5.04
CA LYS A 332 3.77 12.44 4.68
C LYS A 332 3.66 13.06 3.28
N ARG A 333 4.78 13.42 2.63
CA ARG A 333 4.83 13.96 1.26
C ARG A 333 4.74 12.87 0.18
N HIS A 334 5.00 11.62 0.52
CA HIS A 334 4.84 10.51 -0.41
C HIS A 334 3.35 10.09 -0.43
N PRO A 335 2.65 10.11 -1.58
CA PRO A 335 1.22 9.85 -1.64
C PRO A 335 0.80 8.51 -1.02
N GLY A 336 1.56 7.45 -1.26
CA GLY A 336 1.32 6.10 -0.70
C GLY A 336 1.59 5.93 0.81
N VAL A 337 1.68 7.01 1.59
CA VAL A 337 1.79 6.93 3.05
C VAL A 337 0.42 6.81 3.70
N ASP A 338 -0.53 7.67 3.34
CA ASP A 338 -1.90 7.67 3.91
C ASP A 338 -2.73 6.52 3.31
N ILE A 339 -3.55 5.86 4.14
CA ILE A 339 -4.42 4.77 3.70
C ILE A 339 -5.42 5.21 2.62
N THR A 340 -5.82 6.48 2.60
CA THR A 340 -6.76 6.99 1.60
C THR A 340 -6.21 6.96 0.19
N TRP A 341 -4.90 7.11 0.01
CA TRP A 341 -4.30 6.93 -1.32
C TRP A 341 -4.57 5.53 -1.90
N TYR A 342 -4.59 4.50 -1.05
CA TYR A 342 -4.90 3.13 -1.46
C TYR A 342 -6.38 2.97 -1.78
N LYS A 343 -7.26 3.61 -0.99
CA LYS A 343 -8.71 3.66 -1.24
C LYS A 343 -9.03 4.36 -2.57
N ASP A 344 -8.43 5.52 -2.82
CA ASP A 344 -8.62 6.30 -4.04
C ASP A 344 -8.12 5.53 -5.27
N LYS A 345 -7.04 4.76 -5.12
CA LYS A 345 -6.55 3.81 -6.14
C LYS A 345 -7.34 2.51 -6.22
N ARG A 346 -8.42 2.36 -5.45
CA ARG A 346 -9.24 1.14 -5.37
C ARG A 346 -8.42 -0.12 -5.15
N VAL A 347 -7.37 -0.03 -4.32
CA VAL A 347 -6.62 -1.21 -3.87
C VAL A 347 -7.55 -2.04 -2.98
N VAL A 348 -7.65 -3.35 -3.23
CA VAL A 348 -8.50 -4.20 -2.40
C VAL A 348 -7.84 -4.44 -1.05
N PRO A 349 -8.58 -4.44 0.07
CA PRO A 349 -8.02 -4.59 1.42
C PRO A 349 -7.09 -5.81 1.56
N ALA A 350 -7.47 -6.96 0.99
CA ALA A 350 -6.68 -8.18 1.03
C ALA A 350 -5.29 -8.02 0.38
N ALA A 351 -5.21 -7.29 -0.75
CA ALA A 351 -3.93 -7.03 -1.43
C ALA A 351 -3.06 -6.05 -0.62
N LEU A 352 -3.68 -5.06 0.01
CA LEU A 352 -2.98 -4.12 0.89
C LEU A 352 -2.40 -4.81 2.13
N LEU A 353 -3.15 -5.69 2.79
CA LEU A 353 -2.63 -6.47 3.92
C LEU A 353 -1.50 -7.41 3.48
N ASN A 354 -1.64 -8.07 2.34
CA ASN A 354 -0.57 -8.90 1.78
C ASN A 354 0.67 -8.07 1.45
N PHE A 355 0.51 -6.86 0.92
CA PHE A 355 1.63 -5.97 0.68
C PHE A 355 2.29 -5.55 2.00
N ALA A 356 1.49 -5.11 2.98
CA ALA A 356 1.98 -4.67 4.28
C ALA A 356 2.73 -5.76 5.05
N VAL A 357 2.25 -7.01 5.02
CA VAL A 357 2.90 -8.11 5.73
C VAL A 357 4.30 -8.41 5.19
N LEU A 358 4.51 -8.26 3.87
CA LEU A 358 5.82 -8.48 3.22
C LEU A 358 6.86 -7.41 3.59
N LEU A 359 6.44 -6.29 4.17
CA LEU A 359 7.34 -5.19 4.54
C LEU A 359 8.05 -5.45 5.87
N GLY A 360 8.95 -6.44 5.86
CA GLY A 360 9.89 -6.71 6.95
C GLY A 360 9.62 -8.00 7.71
N TRP A 361 8.58 -8.77 7.36
CA TRP A 361 8.41 -10.14 7.87
C TRP A 361 9.20 -11.14 7.04
N SER A 362 10.07 -11.91 7.70
CA SER A 362 10.85 -12.98 7.08
C SER A 362 10.05 -14.28 7.12
N ARG A 363 9.42 -14.59 5.99
CA ARG A 363 8.54 -15.75 5.80
C ARG A 363 9.26 -17.08 5.89
N ASP A 364 8.50 -18.13 6.16
CA ASP A 364 8.98 -19.51 6.06
C ASP A 364 9.39 -19.81 4.61
N PRO A 365 10.60 -20.35 4.36
CA PRO A 365 11.05 -20.71 3.01
C PRO A 365 10.16 -21.72 2.28
N SER A 366 9.33 -22.49 3.00
CA SER A 366 8.35 -23.42 2.41
C SER A 366 7.21 -22.70 1.69
N LEU A 367 6.92 -21.44 2.03
CA LEU A 367 5.94 -20.61 1.32
C LEU A 367 6.52 -20.17 -0.03
N LYS A 368 6.16 -20.88 -1.10
CA LYS A 368 6.67 -20.64 -2.46
C LYS A 368 6.13 -19.39 -3.15
N SER A 369 5.05 -18.80 -2.63
CA SER A 369 4.35 -17.67 -3.25
C SER A 369 4.24 -16.49 -2.31
N ASP A 370 4.43 -15.28 -2.85
CA ASP A 370 4.19 -14.04 -2.11
C ASP A 370 2.69 -13.73 -1.94
N LEU A 371 1.82 -14.41 -2.69
CA LEU A 371 0.37 -14.27 -2.59
C LEU A 371 -0.13 -15.05 -1.38
N LEU A 372 -0.74 -14.33 -0.44
CA LEU A 372 -1.27 -14.85 0.82
C LEU A 372 -2.69 -14.35 1.04
N SER A 373 -3.54 -15.25 1.50
CA SER A 373 -4.78 -14.91 2.19
C SER A 373 -4.48 -14.46 3.62
N LEU A 374 -5.43 -13.78 4.26
CA LEU A 374 -5.30 -13.41 5.67
C LEU A 374 -5.14 -14.65 6.57
N GLN A 375 -5.83 -15.76 6.25
CA GLN A 375 -5.73 -17.00 7.01
C GLN A 375 -4.33 -17.61 6.91
N GLU A 376 -3.75 -17.68 5.69
CA GLU A 376 -2.37 -18.15 5.52
C GLU A 376 -1.35 -17.24 6.22
N MET A 377 -1.59 -15.92 6.24
CA MET A 377 -0.77 -15.00 7.04
C MET A 377 -0.86 -15.33 8.53
N ILE A 378 -2.06 -15.58 9.05
CA ILE A 378 -2.29 -15.95 10.44
C ILE A 378 -1.53 -17.24 10.74
N ASP A 379 -1.81 -18.32 10.04
CA ASP A 379 -1.30 -19.68 10.33
C ASP A 379 0.23 -19.77 10.31
N ASN A 380 0.87 -18.96 9.46
CA ASN A 380 2.32 -18.97 9.29
C ASN A 380 3.04 -17.86 10.06
N PHE A 381 2.32 -16.95 10.74
CA PHE A 381 2.94 -15.76 11.33
C PHE A 381 4.01 -16.12 12.36
N SER A 382 5.10 -15.36 12.35
CA SER A 382 6.24 -15.54 13.25
C SER A 382 6.88 -14.18 13.57
N LEU A 383 7.65 -14.12 14.65
CA LEU A 383 8.35 -12.89 15.07
C LEU A 383 9.70 -12.69 14.38
N LYS A 384 9.91 -13.37 13.25
CA LYS A 384 11.12 -13.24 12.43
C LYS A 384 11.01 -11.97 11.58
N PHE A 385 11.56 -10.87 12.08
CA PHE A 385 11.59 -9.61 11.35
C PHE A 385 12.97 -9.27 10.80
N THR A 386 12.99 -8.69 9.61
CA THR A 386 14.20 -8.09 9.01
C THR A 386 14.62 -6.88 9.82
N LYS A 387 15.92 -6.80 10.15
CA LYS A 387 16.50 -5.68 10.90
C LYS A 387 16.82 -4.50 10.00
N GLY A 388 16.65 -3.29 10.53
CA GLY A 388 17.03 -2.05 9.86
C GLY A 388 15.93 -1.52 8.93
N ASP A 389 16.33 -0.73 7.95
CA ASP A 389 15.39 -0.07 7.05
C ASP A 389 14.79 -1.04 6.01
N ILE A 390 13.49 -0.94 5.82
CA ILE A 390 12.70 -1.76 4.90
C ILE A 390 12.27 -0.88 3.73
N MET A 391 12.85 -1.14 2.56
CA MET A 391 12.52 -0.42 1.33
C MET A 391 11.14 -0.80 0.83
N VAL A 392 10.29 0.20 0.56
CA VAL A 392 8.94 0.02 0.03
C VAL A 392 8.98 0.06 -1.50
N GLN A 393 8.61 -1.04 -2.16
CA GLN A 393 8.54 -1.14 -3.62
C GLN A 393 7.09 -1.27 -4.09
N PHE A 394 6.48 -0.16 -4.52
CA PHE A 394 5.07 -0.12 -4.91
C PHE A 394 4.71 -1.00 -6.11
N LYS A 395 5.67 -1.30 -7.01
CA LYS A 395 5.44 -2.26 -8.12
C LYS A 395 4.98 -3.64 -7.63
N LYS A 396 5.39 -4.04 -6.42
CA LYS A 396 4.92 -5.30 -5.82
C LYS A 396 3.44 -5.25 -5.47
N LEU A 397 2.92 -4.09 -5.08
CA LEU A 397 1.50 -3.92 -4.80
C LEU A 397 0.66 -4.13 -6.06
N ASP A 398 1.08 -3.62 -7.21
CA ASP A 398 0.35 -3.82 -8.48
C ASP A 398 0.24 -5.31 -8.83
N PHE A 399 1.33 -6.07 -8.65
CA PHE A 399 1.34 -7.52 -8.80
C PHE A 399 0.36 -8.19 -7.83
N LEU A 400 0.43 -7.86 -6.53
CA LEU A 400 -0.45 -8.46 -5.52
C LEU A 400 -1.92 -8.10 -5.76
N GLN A 401 -2.23 -6.86 -6.16
CA GLN A 401 -3.57 -6.41 -6.50
C GLN A 401 -4.17 -7.25 -7.63
N GLN A 402 -3.45 -7.36 -8.76
CA GLN A 402 -3.91 -8.13 -9.92
C GLN A 402 -4.19 -9.59 -9.57
N HIS A 403 -3.25 -10.25 -8.90
CA HIS A 403 -3.39 -11.66 -8.57
C HIS A 403 -4.41 -11.92 -7.46
N THR A 404 -4.54 -11.01 -6.49
CA THR A 404 -5.58 -11.09 -5.45
C THR A 404 -6.96 -10.95 -6.08
N LEU A 405 -7.17 -10.00 -6.99
CA LEU A 405 -8.44 -9.86 -7.71
C LEU A 405 -8.78 -11.12 -8.52
N ARG A 406 -7.79 -11.72 -9.20
CA ARG A 406 -8.00 -12.96 -9.95
C ARG A 406 -8.41 -14.10 -9.03
N ARG A 407 -7.73 -14.27 -7.90
CA ARG A 407 -8.10 -15.26 -6.88
C ARG A 407 -9.51 -15.02 -6.33
N LEU A 408 -9.87 -13.77 -6.01
CA LEU A 408 -11.20 -13.43 -5.52
C LEU A 408 -12.30 -13.71 -6.56
N PHE A 409 -12.00 -13.50 -7.85
CA PHE A 409 -12.89 -13.82 -8.96
C PHE A 409 -13.15 -15.33 -9.08
N GLU A 410 -12.11 -16.15 -8.86
CA GLU A 410 -12.16 -17.61 -8.92
C GLU A 410 -12.82 -18.22 -7.67
N GLU A 411 -12.42 -17.77 -6.47
CA GLU A 411 -12.91 -18.32 -5.19
C GLU A 411 -14.30 -17.84 -4.82
N GLN A 412 -14.70 -16.64 -5.25
CA GLN A 412 -15.98 -16.00 -4.92
C GLN A 412 -16.36 -16.09 -3.44
N PRO A 413 -15.54 -15.55 -2.51
CA PRO A 413 -15.86 -15.57 -1.08
C PRO A 413 -17.18 -14.84 -0.77
N PRO A 414 -17.75 -14.96 0.43
CA PRO A 414 -19.01 -14.27 0.79
C PRO A 414 -19.00 -12.75 0.59
N SER A 415 -17.82 -12.10 0.63
CA SER A 415 -17.65 -10.67 0.34
C SER A 415 -17.58 -10.32 -1.14
N TRP A 416 -17.49 -11.32 -2.03
CA TRP A 416 -17.31 -11.15 -3.47
C TRP A 416 -18.39 -10.30 -4.13
N PRO A 417 -19.69 -10.44 -3.84
CA PRO A 417 -20.71 -9.60 -4.48
C PRO A 417 -20.48 -8.10 -4.25
N LEU A 418 -20.04 -7.72 -3.04
CA LEU A 418 -19.72 -6.33 -2.71
C LEU A 418 -18.42 -5.89 -3.40
N ILE A 419 -17.37 -6.71 -3.32
CA ILE A 419 -16.07 -6.40 -3.94
C ILE A 419 -16.21 -6.26 -5.45
N GLN A 420 -16.88 -7.20 -6.11
CA GLN A 420 -17.12 -7.19 -7.54
C GLN A 420 -17.87 -5.93 -7.96
N LYS A 421 -18.94 -5.59 -7.24
CA LYS A 421 -19.72 -4.39 -7.52
C LYS A 421 -18.90 -3.12 -7.36
N GLU A 422 -18.31 -2.90 -6.18
CA GLU A 422 -17.63 -1.65 -5.81
C GLU A 422 -16.31 -1.44 -6.57
N TYR A 423 -15.53 -2.49 -6.76
CA TYR A 423 -14.17 -2.38 -7.30
C TYR A 423 -14.09 -2.65 -8.81
N LEU A 424 -15.03 -3.39 -9.40
CA LEU A 424 -14.96 -3.81 -10.81
C LEU A 424 -16.11 -3.24 -11.65
N LEU A 425 -17.36 -3.55 -11.27
CA LEU A 425 -18.52 -3.31 -12.14
C LEU A 425 -18.99 -1.85 -12.13
N ASP A 426 -19.25 -1.27 -10.95
CA ASP A 426 -19.76 0.10 -10.83
C ASP A 426 -18.80 1.13 -11.46
N PRO A 427 -17.47 1.04 -11.28
CA PRO A 427 -16.52 1.94 -11.93
C PRO A 427 -16.59 1.93 -13.47
N ILE A 428 -16.62 0.74 -14.08
CA ILE A 428 -16.71 0.59 -15.53
C ILE A 428 -18.08 1.04 -16.04
N SER A 429 -19.15 0.65 -15.35
CA SER A 429 -20.53 1.06 -15.67
C SER A 429 -20.67 2.59 -15.66
N ALA A 430 -20.09 3.27 -14.66
CA ALA A 430 -20.10 4.72 -14.57
C ALA A 430 -19.36 5.37 -15.75
N LEU A 431 -18.20 4.85 -16.15
CA LEU A 431 -17.45 5.38 -17.30
C LEU A 431 -18.18 5.16 -18.63
N LEU A 432 -18.82 4.00 -18.83
CA LEU A 432 -19.58 3.72 -20.05
C LEU A 432 -20.80 4.64 -20.21
N LYS A 433 -21.35 5.18 -19.11
CA LYS A 433 -22.45 6.15 -19.12
C LYS A 433 -22.01 7.59 -19.42
N GLN A 434 -20.71 7.90 -19.33
CA GLN A 434 -20.22 9.26 -19.57
C GLN A 434 -20.09 9.57 -21.07
N PRO A 435 -20.45 10.78 -21.51
CA PRO A 435 -20.20 11.22 -22.88
C PRO A 435 -18.69 11.24 -23.13
N ARG A 436 -18.26 10.59 -24.21
CA ARG A 436 -16.83 10.47 -24.54
C ARG A 436 -16.24 11.80 -24.99
N SER A 437 -14.95 12.00 -24.69
CA SER A 437 -14.13 13.06 -25.28
C SER A 437 -13.13 12.47 -26.28
N PRO A 438 -13.07 12.97 -27.52
CA PRO A 438 -13.91 14.03 -28.08
C PRO A 438 -15.38 13.57 -28.29
N PRO A 439 -16.37 14.48 -28.17
CA PRO A 439 -17.82 14.18 -28.27
C PRO A 439 -18.28 13.61 -29.61
N ASN A 440 -17.41 13.59 -30.63
CA ASN A 440 -17.63 12.99 -31.94
C ASN A 440 -17.03 11.58 -32.07
N SER A 441 -16.82 10.84 -30.97
CA SER A 441 -16.34 9.46 -31.07
C SER A 441 -17.38 8.62 -31.84
N THR A 442 -17.05 8.17 -33.05
CA THR A 442 -17.86 7.31 -33.92
C THR A 442 -18.01 5.87 -33.40
N LEU A 443 -17.49 5.59 -32.21
CA LEU A 443 -17.49 4.26 -31.60
C LEU A 443 -18.87 3.91 -31.05
N GLN A 444 -19.59 3.06 -31.77
CA GLN A 444 -20.87 2.51 -31.34
C GLN A 444 -20.64 1.41 -30.28
N PRO A 445 -21.40 1.39 -29.17
CA PRO A 445 -21.36 0.30 -28.21
C PRO A 445 -21.73 -1.04 -28.84
N VAL A 446 -21.20 -2.14 -28.30
CA VAL A 446 -21.64 -3.48 -28.71
C VAL A 446 -23.09 -3.75 -28.24
N PRO A 447 -23.88 -4.57 -28.95
CA PRO A 447 -25.29 -4.82 -28.62
C PRO A 447 -25.54 -5.30 -27.19
N GLN A 448 -24.61 -6.07 -26.63
CA GLN A 448 -24.69 -6.65 -25.29
C GLN A 448 -24.72 -5.57 -24.19
N LEU A 449 -24.24 -4.34 -24.50
CA LEU A 449 -24.33 -3.21 -23.58
C LEU A 449 -25.65 -2.44 -23.66
N LEU A 450 -26.46 -2.68 -24.70
CA LEU A 450 -27.73 -2.00 -24.95
C LEU A 450 -28.91 -2.62 -24.21
N GLY A 451 -28.72 -3.79 -23.58
CA GLY A 451 -29.72 -4.44 -22.74
C GLY A 451 -30.00 -3.70 -21.43
N ASP A 452 -30.84 -4.33 -20.59
CA ASP A 452 -31.08 -3.87 -19.22
C ASP A 452 -29.81 -3.90 -18.36
N ASP A 453 -29.91 -3.32 -17.15
CA ASP A 453 -28.76 -3.20 -16.26
C ASP A 453 -28.20 -4.57 -15.83
N GLU A 454 -29.03 -5.60 -15.68
CA GLU A 454 -28.60 -6.94 -15.30
C GLU A 454 -27.78 -7.61 -16.42
N THR A 455 -28.32 -7.62 -17.64
CA THR A 455 -27.65 -8.13 -18.84
C THR A 455 -26.34 -7.40 -19.08
N ARG A 456 -26.33 -6.07 -18.92
CA ARG A 456 -25.11 -5.26 -19.07
C ARG A 456 -24.06 -5.63 -18.03
N MET A 457 -24.46 -5.81 -16.76
CA MET A 457 -23.52 -6.18 -15.70
C MET A 457 -22.95 -7.57 -15.95
N GLU A 458 -23.77 -8.54 -16.37
CA GLU A 458 -23.29 -9.90 -16.68
C GLU A 458 -22.31 -9.90 -17.85
N TYR A 459 -22.57 -9.10 -18.88
CA TYR A 459 -21.64 -8.89 -19.97
C TYR A 459 -20.30 -8.29 -19.49
N ILE A 460 -20.33 -7.24 -18.67
CA ILE A 460 -19.11 -6.63 -18.14
C ILE A 460 -18.30 -7.65 -17.30
N LYS A 461 -18.98 -8.53 -16.53
CA LYS A 461 -18.32 -9.61 -15.80
C LYS A 461 -17.60 -10.57 -16.73
N SER A 462 -18.20 -10.95 -17.86
CA SER A 462 -17.56 -11.86 -18.83
C SER A 462 -16.30 -11.22 -19.45
N VAL A 463 -16.32 -9.90 -19.71
CA VAL A 463 -15.14 -9.16 -20.16
C VAL A 463 -14.02 -9.23 -19.11
N PHE A 464 -14.34 -9.04 -17.83
CA PHE A 464 -13.36 -9.18 -16.75
C PHE A 464 -12.80 -10.61 -16.65
N ALA A 465 -13.64 -11.64 -16.79
CA ALA A 465 -13.21 -13.04 -16.76
C ALA A 465 -12.17 -13.33 -17.85
N ALA A 466 -12.40 -12.85 -19.07
CA ALA A 466 -11.49 -13.03 -20.19
C ALA A 466 -10.26 -12.11 -20.13
N ALA A 467 -10.34 -10.95 -19.47
CA ALA A 467 -9.27 -9.97 -19.48
C ALA A 467 -7.93 -10.57 -19.00
N GLN A 468 -6.86 -10.32 -19.76
CA GLN A 468 -5.51 -10.76 -19.40
C GLN A 468 -5.06 -10.16 -18.05
N ARG A 469 -5.42 -8.89 -17.82
CA ARG A 469 -5.06 -8.14 -16.62
C ARG A 469 -6.31 -7.54 -15.99
N LEU A 470 -6.54 -7.88 -14.73
CA LEU A 470 -7.49 -7.20 -13.85
C LEU A 470 -6.77 -6.02 -13.20
N THR A 471 -7.34 -4.82 -13.32
CA THR A 471 -6.85 -3.59 -12.69
C THR A 471 -8.00 -2.84 -12.08
N THR A 472 -7.74 -2.19 -10.95
CA THR A 472 -8.66 -1.25 -10.29
C THR A 472 -7.94 0.08 -10.13
N GLY A 473 -8.69 1.19 -10.12
CA GLY A 473 -8.13 2.55 -10.09
C GLY A 473 -7.50 3.00 -11.42
N GLU A 474 -7.59 2.18 -12.48
CA GLU A 474 -7.12 2.46 -13.84
C GLU A 474 -8.19 2.04 -14.86
N GLU A 475 -9.46 2.36 -14.59
CA GLU A 475 -10.59 1.86 -15.38
C GLU A 475 -10.61 2.39 -16.83
N GLU A 476 -10.15 3.62 -17.05
CA GLU A 476 -9.98 4.16 -18.41
C GLU A 476 -8.96 3.34 -19.21
N LEU A 477 -7.84 2.96 -18.59
CA LEU A 477 -6.82 2.11 -19.21
C LEU A 477 -7.35 0.69 -19.46
N PHE A 478 -8.16 0.16 -18.54
CA PHE A 478 -8.85 -1.11 -18.75
C PHE A 478 -9.78 -1.06 -19.96
N LEU A 479 -10.60 -0.01 -20.07
CA LEU A 479 -11.46 0.23 -21.23
C LEU A 479 -10.65 0.39 -22.52
N GLU A 480 -9.53 1.11 -22.51
CA GLU A 480 -8.69 1.31 -23.68
C GLU A 480 -8.09 -0.01 -24.20
N LYS A 481 -7.57 -0.84 -23.28
CA LYS A 481 -6.98 -2.14 -23.61
C LYS A 481 -8.02 -3.15 -24.09
N ASN A 482 -9.25 -3.05 -23.59
CA ASN A 482 -10.35 -3.95 -23.91
C ASN A 482 -11.40 -3.27 -24.81
N MET A 483 -11.05 -2.20 -25.53
CA MET A 483 -12.03 -1.30 -26.15
C MET A 483 -13.03 -2.00 -27.07
N PHE A 484 -12.58 -3.04 -27.79
CA PHE A 484 -13.45 -3.72 -28.75
C PHE A 484 -14.35 -4.77 -28.12
N PHE A 485 -14.26 -5.01 -26.81
CA PHE A 485 -15.34 -5.66 -26.06
C PHE A 485 -16.43 -4.68 -25.66
N PHE A 486 -16.17 -3.38 -25.65
CA PHE A 486 -17.18 -2.38 -25.31
C PHE A 486 -17.75 -1.68 -26.53
N TYR A 487 -17.01 -1.66 -27.65
CA TYR A 487 -17.38 -0.94 -28.87
C TYR A 487 -17.17 -1.79 -30.11
N VAL A 488 -18.00 -1.57 -31.11
CA VAL A 488 -17.85 -2.14 -32.45
C VAL A 488 -16.53 -1.68 -33.06
N VAL A 489 -15.83 -2.58 -33.77
CA VAL A 489 -14.60 -2.25 -34.48
C VAL A 489 -14.92 -1.40 -35.71
N PRO A 490 -14.43 -0.15 -35.83
CA PRO A 490 -14.65 0.65 -37.03
C PRO A 490 -14.00 0.01 -38.26
N LYS A 491 -14.64 0.11 -39.43
CA LYS A 491 -14.09 -0.40 -40.70
C LYS A 491 -12.72 0.23 -41.00
N GLU A 492 -12.51 1.48 -40.62
CA GLU A 492 -11.26 2.22 -40.78
C GLU A 492 -10.12 1.59 -39.98
N VAL A 493 -10.41 1.05 -38.79
CA VAL A 493 -9.41 0.32 -37.98
C VAL A 493 -9.04 -0.99 -38.66
N LEU A 494 -10.02 -1.73 -39.18
CA LEU A 494 -9.78 -2.98 -39.92
C LEU A 494 -8.93 -2.72 -41.18
N LYS A 495 -9.23 -1.65 -41.93
CA LYS A 495 -8.44 -1.21 -43.10
C LYS A 495 -7.01 -0.83 -42.73
N ALA A 496 -6.85 0.01 -41.71
CA ALA A 496 -5.53 0.48 -41.27
C ALA A 496 -4.65 -0.63 -40.67
N LYS A 497 -5.27 -1.70 -40.17
CA LYS A 497 -4.60 -2.88 -39.60
C LYS A 497 -4.77 -4.12 -40.48
N PHE A 498 -5.04 -3.93 -41.77
CA PHE A 498 -5.22 -5.04 -42.69
C PHE A 498 -4.01 -5.99 -42.62
N PRO A 499 -4.21 -7.31 -42.55
CA PRO A 499 -3.17 -8.30 -42.26
C PRO A 499 -2.09 -8.47 -43.36
N VAL A 500 -2.01 -7.54 -44.31
CA VAL A 500 -1.03 -7.49 -45.39
C VAL A 500 -0.34 -6.12 -45.37
N ALA A 501 0.81 -6.02 -44.71
CA ALA A 501 1.76 -4.93 -44.94
C ALA A 501 3.16 -5.31 -44.43
N ALA A 502 3.95 -5.99 -45.28
CA ALA A 502 5.42 -5.97 -45.22
C ALA A 502 6.04 -6.50 -46.53
N GLY A 503 5.95 -5.72 -47.61
CA GLY A 503 6.65 -5.96 -48.88
C GLY A 503 5.75 -5.79 -50.08
N ALA A 504 6.02 -4.78 -50.91
CA ALA A 504 5.29 -4.54 -52.16
C ALA A 504 5.40 -5.78 -53.09
N GLY A 505 4.34 -6.59 -53.15
CA GLY A 505 4.17 -7.66 -54.14
C GLY A 505 3.89 -9.08 -53.64
N GLU A 506 3.98 -9.37 -52.33
CA GLU A 506 3.74 -10.73 -51.82
C GLU A 506 2.23 -11.01 -51.59
N LYS A 507 1.72 -12.09 -52.20
CA LYS A 507 0.32 -12.51 -52.06
C LYS A 507 0.13 -13.36 -50.81
N MET A 508 -1.05 -13.22 -50.20
CA MET A 508 -1.53 -14.10 -49.14
C MET A 508 -2.02 -15.41 -49.75
N GLU A 509 -1.42 -16.53 -49.35
CA GLU A 509 -1.80 -17.87 -49.83
C GLU A 509 -2.30 -18.73 -48.66
N PHE A 510 -3.56 -19.15 -48.69
CA PHE A 510 -4.15 -20.00 -47.65
C PHE A 510 -3.79 -21.48 -47.84
N VAL A 511 -3.58 -22.17 -46.73
CA VAL A 511 -3.21 -23.60 -46.74
C VAL A 511 -4.40 -24.47 -47.14
N GLU A 512 -5.55 -24.32 -46.47
CA GLU A 512 -6.77 -25.12 -46.73
C GLU A 512 -7.70 -24.51 -47.80
N GLY A 513 -7.18 -23.62 -48.64
CA GLY A 513 -7.90 -23.06 -49.78
C GLY A 513 -6.95 -22.28 -50.69
N PRO A 514 -6.03 -22.96 -51.40
CA PRO A 514 -5.06 -22.28 -52.24
C PRO A 514 -5.76 -21.47 -53.33
N GLY A 515 -5.48 -20.17 -53.37
CA GLY A 515 -6.12 -19.23 -54.30
C GLY A 515 -7.34 -18.50 -53.73
N ASP A 516 -7.83 -18.87 -52.55
CA ASP A 516 -8.89 -18.13 -51.85
C ASP A 516 -8.46 -16.68 -51.61
N THR A 517 -9.38 -15.75 -51.86
CA THR A 517 -9.30 -14.41 -51.27
C THR A 517 -9.52 -14.48 -49.76
N LEU A 518 -9.08 -13.46 -49.01
CA LEU A 518 -9.32 -13.42 -47.56
C LEU A 518 -10.81 -13.51 -47.20
N ARG A 519 -11.71 -12.94 -48.02
CA ARG A 519 -13.16 -13.07 -47.81
C ARG A 519 -13.64 -14.51 -48.00
N GLU A 520 -13.18 -15.20 -49.03
CA GLU A 520 -13.54 -16.60 -49.28
C GLU A 520 -13.01 -17.51 -48.17
N ALA A 521 -11.76 -17.32 -47.76
CA ALA A 521 -11.17 -18.06 -46.64
C ALA A 521 -11.94 -17.84 -45.32
N LEU A 522 -12.30 -16.59 -45.01
CA LEU A 522 -13.15 -16.28 -43.85
C LEU A 522 -14.52 -16.94 -43.96
N SER A 523 -15.18 -16.87 -45.12
CA SER A 523 -16.49 -17.47 -45.34
C SER A 523 -16.46 -18.99 -45.21
N ARG A 524 -15.42 -19.65 -45.75
CA ARG A 524 -15.21 -21.09 -45.65
C ARG A 524 -14.97 -21.50 -44.20
N ALA A 525 -14.05 -20.82 -43.51
CA ALA A 525 -13.74 -21.08 -42.12
C ALA A 525 -14.96 -20.94 -41.20
N TRP A 526 -15.81 -19.92 -41.41
CA TRP A 526 -17.07 -19.77 -40.67
C TRP A 526 -17.99 -20.97 -40.91
N LYS A 527 -18.27 -21.29 -42.19
CA LYS A 527 -19.19 -22.35 -42.58
C LYS A 527 -18.77 -23.72 -42.05
N GLU A 528 -17.48 -24.04 -42.12
CA GLU A 528 -16.96 -25.36 -41.75
C GLU A 528 -16.80 -25.55 -40.25
N GLN A 529 -16.46 -24.47 -39.51
CA GLN A 529 -16.04 -24.59 -38.11
C GLN A 529 -17.01 -23.97 -37.10
N LEU A 530 -17.82 -22.97 -37.49
CA LEU A 530 -18.58 -22.14 -36.55
C LEU A 530 -20.10 -22.13 -36.80
N ASP A 531 -20.53 -22.19 -38.06
CA ASP A 531 -21.94 -21.97 -38.45
C ASP A 531 -22.90 -22.96 -37.77
N GLY A 532 -22.48 -24.23 -37.67
CA GLY A 532 -23.25 -25.31 -37.06
C GLY A 532 -23.31 -25.31 -35.53
N ILE A 533 -22.64 -24.37 -34.84
CA ILE A 533 -22.64 -24.30 -33.38
C ILE A 533 -23.90 -23.54 -32.89
N PRO A 534 -24.79 -24.16 -32.10
CA PRO A 534 -25.94 -23.48 -31.51
C PRO A 534 -25.53 -22.41 -30.49
N GLU A 535 -26.34 -21.34 -30.33
CA GLU A 535 -26.07 -20.25 -29.36
C GLU A 535 -25.84 -20.77 -27.94
N GLY A 536 -26.69 -21.71 -27.48
CA GLY A 536 -26.60 -22.28 -26.13
C GLY A 536 -25.36 -23.15 -25.88
N GLU A 537 -24.69 -23.60 -26.93
CA GLU A 537 -23.48 -24.44 -26.86
C GLU A 537 -22.22 -23.66 -27.28
N TRP A 538 -22.35 -22.37 -27.61
CA TRP A 538 -21.29 -21.55 -28.19
C TRP A 538 -20.01 -21.57 -27.36
N ASN A 539 -20.12 -21.24 -26.07
CA ASN A 539 -18.94 -21.17 -25.19
C ASN A 539 -18.30 -22.55 -24.96
N SER A 540 -19.10 -23.60 -24.75
CA SER A 540 -18.58 -24.96 -24.56
C SER A 540 -17.89 -25.51 -25.80
N MET A 541 -18.43 -25.23 -26.98
CA MET A 541 -17.85 -25.70 -28.25
C MET A 541 -16.56 -24.94 -28.61
N LEU A 542 -16.44 -23.67 -28.21
CA LEU A 542 -15.20 -22.91 -28.38
C LEU A 542 -14.05 -23.42 -27.48
N GLU A 543 -14.35 -24.17 -26.42
CA GLU A 543 -13.34 -24.84 -25.59
C GLU A 543 -12.83 -26.15 -26.22
N ASP A 544 -13.53 -26.71 -27.21
CA ASP A 544 -13.10 -27.92 -27.92
C ASP A 544 -11.85 -27.61 -28.76
N VAL A 545 -10.75 -28.30 -28.42
CA VAL A 545 -9.46 -28.21 -29.11
C VAL A 545 -9.60 -28.46 -30.62
N LYS A 546 -10.52 -29.33 -31.05
CA LYS A 546 -10.75 -29.61 -32.48
C LYS A 546 -11.31 -28.41 -33.21
N VAL A 547 -12.24 -27.67 -32.61
CA VAL A 547 -12.80 -26.43 -33.19
C VAL A 547 -11.72 -25.36 -33.25
N GLN A 548 -10.94 -25.21 -32.19
CA GLN A 548 -9.84 -24.24 -32.12
C GLN A 548 -8.76 -24.51 -33.18
N GLU A 549 -8.30 -25.76 -33.27
CA GLU A 549 -7.30 -26.16 -34.26
C GLU A 549 -7.86 -26.12 -35.68
N GLY A 550 -9.11 -26.55 -35.87
CA GLY A 550 -9.81 -26.51 -37.15
C GLY A 550 -9.90 -25.10 -37.71
N LEU A 551 -10.34 -24.13 -36.91
CA LEU A 551 -10.40 -22.73 -37.34
C LEU A 551 -9.00 -22.13 -37.57
N ASN A 552 -8.01 -22.49 -36.75
CA ASN A 552 -6.65 -22.01 -36.96
C ASN A 552 -6.03 -22.57 -38.26
N ARG A 553 -6.29 -23.84 -38.60
CA ARG A 553 -5.86 -24.46 -39.87
C ARG A 553 -6.60 -23.86 -41.08
N ALA A 554 -7.91 -23.69 -40.98
CA ALA A 554 -8.74 -23.16 -42.07
C ALA A 554 -8.30 -21.77 -42.54
N LEU A 555 -7.74 -20.98 -41.61
CA LEU A 555 -7.23 -19.62 -41.83
C LEU A 555 -5.70 -19.53 -41.82
N GLU A 556 -4.97 -20.63 -41.75
CA GLU A 556 -3.51 -20.61 -41.83
C GLU A 556 -3.08 -20.14 -43.22
N TYR A 557 -2.12 -19.21 -43.28
CA TYR A 557 -1.74 -18.55 -44.52
C TYR A 557 -0.26 -18.21 -44.59
N ARG A 558 0.27 -18.18 -45.81
CA ARG A 558 1.64 -17.85 -46.11
C ARG A 558 1.72 -16.44 -46.69
N VAL A 559 2.79 -15.72 -46.33
CA VAL A 559 3.22 -14.49 -46.97
C VAL A 559 4.71 -14.63 -47.27
N GLY A 560 5.06 -14.69 -48.56
CA GLY A 560 6.41 -15.06 -48.99
C GLY A 560 6.79 -16.45 -48.49
N GLU A 561 7.87 -16.57 -47.73
CA GLU A 561 8.30 -17.83 -47.10
C GLU A 561 7.74 -18.03 -45.68
N LYS A 562 7.06 -17.03 -45.11
CA LYS A 562 6.64 -17.05 -43.70
C LYS A 562 5.27 -17.66 -43.53
N MET A 563 5.19 -18.66 -42.66
CA MET A 563 3.92 -19.23 -42.20
C MET A 563 3.30 -18.37 -41.09
N MET A 564 2.02 -18.04 -41.22
CA MET A 564 1.28 -17.19 -40.29
C MET A 564 0.06 -17.95 -39.75
N PRO A 565 -0.15 -17.97 -38.42
CA PRO A 565 -1.27 -18.70 -37.83
C PRO A 565 -2.59 -17.99 -38.10
N GLY A 566 -3.65 -18.76 -38.39
CA GLY A 566 -5.00 -18.24 -38.66
C GLY A 566 -5.57 -17.40 -37.53
N SER A 567 -5.19 -17.67 -36.27
CA SER A 567 -5.56 -16.86 -35.11
C SER A 567 -5.20 -15.36 -35.23
N LYS A 568 -4.22 -14.98 -36.07
CA LYS A 568 -3.96 -13.56 -36.38
C LYS A 568 -5.10 -12.92 -37.17
N LEU A 569 -5.66 -13.63 -38.15
CA LEU A 569 -6.80 -13.16 -38.95
C LEU A 569 -8.07 -13.12 -38.11
N VAL A 570 -8.30 -14.11 -37.26
CA VAL A 570 -9.42 -14.11 -36.31
C VAL A 570 -9.33 -12.90 -35.38
N ARG A 571 -8.15 -12.64 -34.79
CA ARG A 571 -7.95 -11.46 -33.93
C ARG A 571 -8.13 -10.14 -34.68
N TRP A 572 -7.68 -10.08 -35.95
CA TRP A 572 -7.91 -8.91 -36.79
C TRP A 572 -9.41 -8.68 -37.01
N ALA A 573 -10.15 -9.71 -37.43
CA ALA A 573 -11.57 -9.63 -37.68
C ALA A 573 -12.36 -9.21 -36.43
N LEU A 574 -12.05 -9.79 -35.27
CA LEU A 574 -12.80 -9.55 -34.04
C LEU A 574 -12.38 -8.30 -33.28
N LEU A 575 -11.08 -7.97 -33.26
CA LEU A 575 -10.51 -6.97 -32.35
C LEU A 575 -9.60 -5.96 -33.06
N GLY A 576 -9.66 -5.85 -34.39
CA GLY A 576 -8.80 -4.94 -35.15
C GLY A 576 -7.30 -5.19 -34.97
N GLY A 577 -6.93 -6.42 -34.60
CA GLY A 577 -5.55 -6.84 -34.37
C GLY A 577 -4.99 -6.45 -32.99
N LYS A 578 -5.81 -5.85 -32.10
CA LYS A 578 -5.37 -5.49 -30.76
C LYS A 578 -4.99 -6.72 -29.91
N PRO A 579 -3.92 -6.64 -29.10
CA PRO A 579 -3.61 -7.67 -28.14
C PRO A 579 -4.71 -7.75 -27.06
N GLY A 580 -4.89 -8.92 -26.47
CA GLY A 580 -5.97 -9.17 -25.50
C GLY A 580 -6.13 -10.66 -25.23
N PRO A 581 -7.28 -11.12 -24.68
CA PRO A 581 -7.54 -12.54 -24.44
C PRO A 581 -7.29 -13.42 -25.67
N THR A 582 -7.25 -14.73 -25.46
CA THR A 582 -7.24 -15.71 -26.57
C THR A 582 -8.40 -15.40 -27.53
N VAL A 583 -8.23 -15.72 -28.82
CA VAL A 583 -9.29 -15.44 -29.81
C VAL A 583 -10.58 -16.19 -29.48
N TRP A 584 -10.47 -17.38 -28.89
CA TRP A 584 -11.59 -18.18 -28.39
C TRP A 584 -12.30 -17.49 -27.21
N GLY A 585 -11.54 -17.02 -26.23
CA GLY A 585 -12.10 -16.24 -25.12
C GLY A 585 -12.76 -14.95 -25.61
N ALA A 586 -12.21 -14.32 -26.66
CA ALA A 586 -12.82 -13.15 -27.27
C ALA A 586 -14.16 -13.50 -27.94
N MET A 587 -14.24 -14.61 -28.69
CA MET A 587 -15.49 -15.09 -29.30
C MET A 587 -16.54 -15.47 -28.24
N GLY A 588 -16.11 -16.09 -27.13
CA GLY A 588 -17.01 -16.44 -26.04
C GLY A 588 -17.60 -15.21 -25.33
N VAL A 589 -16.76 -14.18 -25.09
CA VAL A 589 -17.25 -12.90 -24.54
C VAL A 589 -18.18 -12.18 -25.51
N LEU A 590 -17.84 -12.13 -26.80
CA LEU A 590 -18.69 -11.48 -27.81
C LEU A 590 -19.99 -12.26 -28.06
N GLY A 591 -20.04 -13.56 -27.80
CA GLY A 591 -21.16 -14.40 -28.21
C GLY A 591 -21.18 -14.61 -29.73
N ARG A 592 -22.06 -15.50 -30.20
CA ARG A 592 -22.08 -15.94 -31.61
C ARG A 592 -22.48 -14.82 -32.55
N GLU A 593 -23.59 -14.12 -32.27
CA GLU A 593 -24.15 -13.09 -33.16
C GLU A 593 -23.19 -11.94 -33.44
N GLU A 594 -22.53 -11.40 -32.41
CA GLU A 594 -21.58 -10.30 -32.59
C GLU A 594 -20.26 -10.81 -33.21
N THR A 595 -19.86 -12.06 -32.94
CA THR A 595 -18.74 -12.69 -33.63
C THR A 595 -19.02 -12.79 -35.13
N GLU A 596 -20.20 -13.30 -35.52
CA GLU A 596 -20.65 -13.42 -36.91
C GLU A 596 -20.64 -12.07 -37.62
N ARG A 597 -21.23 -11.05 -36.99
CA ARG A 597 -21.29 -9.69 -37.55
C ARG A 597 -19.90 -9.13 -37.85
N ARG A 598 -18.96 -9.28 -36.90
CA ARG A 598 -17.57 -8.83 -37.08
C ARG A 598 -16.86 -9.62 -38.16
N TRP A 599 -17.12 -10.92 -38.24
CA TRP A 599 -16.59 -11.81 -39.26
C TRP A 599 -17.00 -11.38 -40.67
N ILE A 600 -18.30 -11.12 -40.87
CA ILE A 600 -18.85 -10.60 -42.12
C ILE A 600 -18.23 -9.25 -42.47
N THR A 601 -18.20 -8.32 -41.51
CA THR A 601 -17.62 -6.97 -41.69
C THR A 601 -16.15 -7.05 -42.11
N ALA A 602 -15.37 -7.97 -41.53
CA ALA A 602 -13.98 -8.19 -41.90
C ALA A 602 -13.85 -8.70 -43.35
N GLY A 603 -14.72 -9.61 -43.77
CA GLY A 603 -14.79 -10.07 -45.16
C GLY A 603 -15.15 -8.96 -46.15
N GLU A 604 -16.08 -8.06 -45.79
CA GLU A 604 -16.40 -6.87 -46.60
C GLU A 604 -15.18 -5.95 -46.74
N VAL A 605 -14.52 -5.63 -45.62
CA VAL A 605 -13.32 -4.79 -45.61
C VAL A 605 -12.20 -5.41 -46.45
N ALA A 606 -12.02 -6.74 -46.38
CA ALA A 606 -11.04 -7.43 -47.20
C ALA A 606 -11.28 -7.24 -48.70
N ASN A 607 -12.53 -7.33 -49.14
CA ASN A 607 -12.88 -7.05 -50.52
C ASN A 607 -12.67 -5.58 -50.90
N GLU A 608 -13.06 -4.64 -50.04
CA GLU A 608 -12.89 -3.21 -50.29
C GLU A 608 -11.41 -2.81 -50.46
N VAL A 609 -10.51 -3.39 -49.66
CA VAL A 609 -9.06 -3.14 -49.76
C VAL A 609 -8.48 -3.75 -51.03
N LEU A 610 -8.84 -4.99 -51.37
CA LEU A 610 -8.33 -5.68 -52.56
C LEU A 610 -8.84 -5.08 -53.89
N GLN A 611 -10.04 -4.51 -53.91
CA GLN A 611 -10.58 -3.84 -55.11
C GLN A 611 -9.92 -2.48 -55.40
N LYS A 612 -9.25 -1.85 -54.42
CA LYS A 612 -8.64 -0.52 -54.58
C LYS A 612 -7.19 -0.53 -55.07
N GLY A 613 -6.53 -1.69 -55.12
CA GLY A 613 -5.17 -1.81 -55.68
C GLY A 613 -4.11 -0.92 -55.00
N GLU A 614 -4.31 -0.54 -53.73
CA GLU A 614 -3.36 0.23 -52.90
C GLU A 614 -2.36 -0.66 -52.16
#